data_AF-A0A562P1K4-F1
#
_entry.id   AF-A0A562P1K4-F1
#
_cell.length_a   1.000
_cell.length_b   1.000
_cell.length_c   1.000
_cell.angle_alpha   90.00
_cell.angle_beta   90.00
_cell.angle_gamma   90.00
#
_symmetry.space_group_name_H-M   'P 1'
#
loop_
_entity.id
_entity.type
_entity.pdbx_description
1 polymer ?
#
loop_
_entity_poly.entity_id
_entity_poly.type
_entity_poly.pdbx_seq_one_letter_code
_entity_poly.pdbx_strand_id
1 'polypeptide(L)'
;MKKWLDDVFLPGFAYARGGDKLADKEFLVVTAVGAPAEGYRAGGFNNYTIDELLRPIQQTAFYVKARYLPPISVYESVFIEDAAIKTEVKSLLPRIIGAQERPDEVYEKLLLKAEAAQIELISA
;
A
#
# COMPACT_ATOMS: atom_id res chain seq x y z
N MET A 1 10.13 -11.03 9.49
CA MET A 1 10.28 -9.85 8.59
C MET A 1 11.21 -8.78 9.16
N LYS A 2 10.97 -8.24 10.38
CA LYS A 2 11.78 -7.11 10.90
C LYS A 2 13.29 -7.30 10.78
N LYS A 3 13.83 -8.43 11.25
CA LYS A 3 15.26 -8.75 11.14
C LYS A 3 15.76 -8.78 9.68
N TRP A 4 14.96 -9.29 8.75
CA TRP A 4 15.35 -9.34 7.34
C TRP A 4 15.52 -7.93 6.75
N LEU A 5 14.65 -6.98 7.11
CA LEU A 5 14.82 -5.58 6.70
C LEU A 5 16.14 -5.02 7.27
N ASP A 6 16.46 -5.29 8.53
CA ASP A 6 17.68 -4.81 9.18
C ASP A 6 18.95 -5.41 8.55
N ASP A 7 18.90 -6.68 8.14
CA ASP A 7 20.06 -7.38 7.58
C ASP A 7 20.27 -7.08 6.07
N VAL A 8 19.22 -6.73 5.34
CA VAL A 8 19.26 -6.60 3.87
C VAL A 8 19.24 -5.15 3.40
N PHE A 9 18.49 -4.27 4.07
CA PHE A 9 18.42 -2.86 3.68
C PHE A 9 19.61 -2.13 4.29
N LEU A 10 20.78 -2.28 3.66
CA LEU A 10 22.04 -1.76 4.16
C LEU A 10 22.51 -0.49 3.39
N PRO A 11 23.36 0.35 4.00
CA PRO A 11 24.01 1.46 3.32
C PRO A 11 24.78 0.99 2.08
N GLY A 12 24.73 1.77 0.99
CA GLY A 12 25.40 1.44 -0.27
C GLY A 12 24.66 0.42 -1.13
N PHE A 13 23.59 -0.20 -0.62
CA PHE A 13 22.68 -1.04 -1.39
C PHE A 13 21.27 -0.44 -1.47
N ALA A 14 20.63 -0.26 -0.32
CA ALA A 14 19.24 0.21 -0.23
C ALA A 14 19.12 1.72 0.00
N TYR A 15 20.09 2.33 0.69
CA TYR A 15 20.11 3.76 0.99
C TYR A 15 21.53 4.30 1.14
N ALA A 16 21.66 5.58 1.49
CA ALA A 16 22.93 6.32 1.58
C ALA A 16 23.65 6.41 0.21
N ARG A 17 24.92 6.84 0.22
CA ARG A 17 25.70 7.04 -1.01
C ARG A 17 25.84 5.72 -1.76
N GLY A 18 25.34 5.68 -3.00
CA GLY A 18 25.38 4.49 -3.87
C GLY A 18 24.27 3.45 -3.62
N GLY A 19 23.45 3.62 -2.57
CA GLY A 19 22.34 2.72 -2.28
C GLY A 19 21.04 3.19 -2.94
N ASP A 20 20.83 2.75 -4.19
CA ASP A 20 19.68 3.10 -5.02
C ASP A 20 18.96 1.87 -5.58
N LYS A 21 19.32 0.67 -5.13
CA LYS A 21 18.84 -0.59 -5.73
C LYS A 21 17.36 -0.85 -5.53
N LEU A 22 16.71 -0.12 -4.63
CA LEU A 22 15.28 -0.19 -4.36
C LEU A 22 14.51 1.05 -4.84
N ALA A 23 15.21 2.05 -5.38
CA ALA A 23 14.58 3.27 -5.86
C ALA A 23 13.53 2.94 -6.95
N ASP A 24 12.39 3.61 -6.87
CA ASP A 24 11.24 3.53 -7.79
C ASP A 24 10.55 2.15 -7.91
N LYS A 25 11.06 1.12 -7.20
CA LYS A 25 10.41 -0.19 -7.12
C LYS A 25 9.12 -0.11 -6.33
N GLU A 26 8.13 -0.88 -6.74
CA GLU A 26 6.88 -1.01 -6.00
C GLU A 26 7.11 -1.81 -4.71
N PHE A 27 6.57 -1.30 -3.61
CA PHE A 27 6.58 -1.93 -2.31
C PHE A 27 5.13 -2.12 -1.86
N LEU A 28 4.66 -3.37 -1.90
CA LEU A 28 3.32 -3.76 -1.47
C LEU A 28 3.40 -4.57 -0.16
N VAL A 29 2.55 -4.23 0.81
CA VAL A 29 2.32 -5.06 1.99
C VAL A 29 1.01 -5.81 1.81
N VAL A 30 1.08 -7.15 1.88
CA VAL A 30 -0.09 -8.02 2.01
C VAL A 30 -0.04 -8.63 3.40
N THR A 31 -1.10 -8.44 4.18
CA THR A 31 -1.16 -8.90 5.57
C THR A 31 -2.53 -9.49 5.90
N ALA A 32 -2.60 -10.28 6.96
CA ALA A 32 -3.82 -10.86 7.46
C ALA A 32 -3.98 -10.51 8.94
N VAL A 33 -5.20 -10.19 9.34
CA VAL A 33 -5.55 -9.81 10.71
C VAL A 33 -6.76 -10.60 11.19
N GLY A 34 -6.78 -10.96 12.47
CA GLY A 34 -7.84 -11.81 13.03
C GLY A 34 -9.16 -11.08 13.28
N ALA A 35 -9.14 -9.75 13.39
CA ALA A 35 -10.31 -8.94 13.65
C ALA A 35 -11.03 -8.52 12.35
N PRO A 36 -12.35 -8.22 12.41
CA PRO A 36 -13.08 -7.60 11.31
C PRO A 36 -12.58 -6.19 10.99
N ALA A 37 -12.83 -5.74 9.76
CA ALA A 37 -12.39 -4.44 9.25
C ALA A 37 -12.93 -3.27 10.09
N GLU A 38 -14.14 -3.39 10.61
CA GLU A 38 -14.83 -2.40 11.44
C GLU A 38 -14.10 -2.12 12.77
N GLY A 39 -13.23 -3.03 13.20
CA GLY A 39 -12.36 -2.84 14.35
C GLY A 39 -11.22 -1.84 14.11
N TYR A 40 -10.80 -1.66 12.84
CA TYR A 40 -9.65 -0.87 12.43
C TYR A 40 -10.02 0.52 11.94
N ARG A 41 -10.53 1.35 12.86
CA ARG A 41 -10.88 2.75 12.60
C ARG A 41 -10.91 3.54 13.90
N ALA A 42 -11.00 4.86 13.79
CA ALA A 42 -11.33 5.71 14.93
C ALA A 42 -12.65 5.25 15.58
N GLY A 43 -12.61 4.99 16.89
CA GLY A 43 -13.72 4.46 17.67
C GLY A 43 -13.98 2.95 17.51
N GLY A 44 -13.17 2.23 16.73
CA GLY A 44 -13.14 0.76 16.70
C GLY A 44 -12.26 0.20 17.81
N PHE A 45 -12.39 -1.09 18.13
CA PHE A 45 -11.65 -1.70 19.25
C PHE A 45 -10.14 -1.84 19.01
N ASN A 46 -9.66 -1.75 17.76
CA ASN A 46 -8.23 -1.66 17.44
C ASN A 46 -7.74 -0.21 17.33
N ASN A 47 -8.60 0.79 17.51
CA ASN A 47 -8.35 2.23 17.58
C ASN A 47 -7.80 2.91 16.31
N TYR A 48 -7.09 2.16 15.46
CA TYR A 48 -6.37 2.66 14.30
C TYR A 48 -6.72 1.86 13.05
N THR A 49 -6.64 2.51 11.90
CA THR A 49 -6.66 1.85 10.60
C THR A 49 -5.42 0.98 10.40
N ILE A 50 -5.50 0.01 9.49
CA ILE A 50 -4.32 -0.75 9.06
C ILE A 50 -3.23 0.18 8.53
N ASP A 51 -3.60 1.19 7.74
CA ASP A 51 -2.66 2.17 7.19
C ASP A 51 -1.84 2.89 8.27
N GLU A 52 -2.49 3.25 9.38
CA GLU A 52 -1.81 3.83 10.55
C GLU A 52 -0.86 2.83 11.23
N LEU A 53 -1.30 1.58 11.40
CA LEU A 53 -0.49 0.53 12.03
C LEU A 53 0.74 0.14 11.16
N LEU A 54 0.66 0.34 9.84
CA LEU A 54 1.73 0.05 8.89
C LEU A 54 2.66 1.23 8.61
N ARG A 55 2.48 2.39 9.26
CA ARG A 55 3.35 3.58 9.08
C ARG A 55 4.85 3.28 9.18
N PRO A 56 5.36 2.43 10.10
CA PRO A 56 6.78 2.12 10.13
C PRO A 56 7.30 1.44 8.85
N ILE A 57 6.48 0.57 8.24
CA ILE A 57 6.83 -0.12 6.99
C ILE A 57 6.72 0.84 5.80
N GLN A 58 5.69 1.69 5.78
CA GLN A 58 5.57 2.76 4.79
C GLN A 58 6.79 3.69 4.83
N GLN A 59 7.20 4.13 6.02
CA GLN A 59 8.37 4.97 6.19
C GLN A 59 9.66 4.27 5.75
N THR A 60 9.75 2.96 5.97
CA THR A 60 10.88 2.14 5.48
C THR A 60 10.95 2.16 3.95
N ALA A 61 9.81 1.98 3.26
CA ALA A 61 9.74 2.06 1.80
C ALA A 61 10.16 3.44 1.28
N PHE A 62 9.68 4.52 1.89
CA PHE A 62 10.07 5.88 1.52
C PHE A 62 11.54 6.17 1.78
N TYR A 63 12.10 5.65 2.88
CA TYR A 63 13.50 5.84 3.21
C TYR A 63 14.45 5.26 2.14
N VAL A 64 14.07 4.13 1.56
CA VAL A 64 14.80 3.48 0.44
C VAL A 64 14.32 3.95 -0.94
N LYS A 65 13.50 5.02 -0.99
CA LYS A 65 12.96 5.62 -2.22
C LYS A 65 12.12 4.67 -3.07
N ALA A 66 11.54 3.65 -2.46
CA ALA A 66 10.57 2.77 -3.12
C ALA A 66 9.19 3.45 -3.21
N ARG A 67 8.37 3.01 -4.16
CA ARG A 67 6.97 3.42 -4.31
C ARG A 67 6.10 2.55 -3.41
N TYR A 68 5.70 3.09 -2.26
CA TYR A 68 4.77 2.39 -1.36
C TYR A 68 3.36 2.36 -1.94
N LEU A 69 2.82 1.15 -2.11
CA LEU A 69 1.47 0.92 -2.62
C LEU A 69 0.47 0.78 -1.45
N PRO A 70 -0.83 1.09 -1.66
CA PRO A 70 -1.85 0.83 -0.66
C PRO A 70 -1.82 -0.62 -0.19
N PRO A 71 -1.77 -0.89 1.12
CA PRO A 71 -1.66 -2.25 1.63
C PRO A 71 -2.92 -3.06 1.31
N ILE A 72 -2.75 -4.37 1.23
CA ILE A 72 -3.86 -5.33 1.13
C ILE A 72 -3.96 -6.04 2.47
N SER A 73 -5.13 -5.98 3.09
CA SER A 73 -5.42 -6.69 4.34
C SER A 73 -6.54 -7.67 4.18
N VAL A 74 -6.30 -8.90 4.64
CA VAL A 74 -7.32 -9.92 4.81
C VAL A 74 -7.78 -9.87 6.27
N TYR A 75 -9.06 -9.59 6.48
CA TYR A 75 -9.66 -9.51 7.80
C TYR A 75 -10.22 -10.87 8.23
N GLU A 76 -10.56 -11.01 9.51
CA GLU A 76 -11.20 -12.22 10.07
C GLU A 76 -10.42 -13.51 9.77
N SER A 77 -9.09 -13.42 9.72
CA SER A 77 -8.23 -14.52 9.25
C SER A 77 -8.30 -15.79 10.10
N VAL A 78 -8.83 -15.68 11.32
CA VAL A 78 -9.08 -16.82 12.23
C VAL A 78 -10.39 -17.55 11.88
N PHE A 79 -11.32 -16.88 11.20
CA PHE A 79 -12.68 -17.35 10.91
C PHE A 79 -12.92 -17.66 9.43
N ILE A 80 -11.90 -17.46 8.57
CA ILE A 80 -12.02 -17.71 7.14
C ILE A 80 -11.93 -19.22 6.84
N GLU A 81 -12.91 -19.75 6.11
CA GLU A 81 -12.90 -21.14 5.65
C GLU A 81 -11.98 -21.32 4.43
N ASP A 82 -11.41 -22.51 4.25
CA ASP A 82 -10.51 -22.83 3.12
C ASP A 82 -11.10 -22.52 1.74
N ALA A 83 -12.42 -22.72 1.57
CA ALA A 83 -13.13 -22.40 0.34
C ALA A 83 -13.18 -20.88 0.09
N ALA A 84 -13.35 -20.09 1.16
CA ALA A 84 -13.37 -18.64 1.10
C ALA A 84 -11.98 -18.05 0.83
N ILE A 85 -10.90 -18.67 1.33
CA ILE A 85 -9.51 -18.26 1.03
C ILE A 85 -9.25 -18.25 -0.48
N LYS A 86 -9.69 -19.28 -1.21
CA LYS A 86 -9.50 -19.36 -2.67
C LYS A 86 -10.22 -18.22 -3.41
N THR A 87 -11.40 -17.85 -2.94
CA THR A 87 -12.16 -16.73 -3.50
C THR A 87 -11.46 -15.40 -3.22
N GLU A 88 -10.98 -15.21 -1.99
CA GLU A 88 -10.23 -14.02 -1.60
C GLU A 88 -8.94 -13.87 -2.43
N VAL A 89 -8.15 -14.94 -2.58
CA VAL A 89 -6.94 -14.93 -3.41
C VAL A 89 -7.26 -14.52 -4.86
N LYS A 90 -8.35 -15.03 -5.45
CA LYS A 90 -8.75 -14.64 -6.82
C LYS A 90 -9.09 -13.14 -6.92
N SER A 91 -9.73 -12.58 -5.89
CA SER A 91 -10.04 -11.14 -5.82
C SER A 91 -8.78 -10.28 -5.69
N LEU A 92 -7.80 -10.76 -4.90
CA LEU A 92 -6.58 -10.01 -4.61
C LEU A 92 -5.51 -10.10 -5.71
N LEU A 93 -5.48 -11.19 -6.47
CA LEU A 93 -4.46 -11.43 -7.49
C LEU A 93 -4.26 -10.25 -8.47
N PRO A 94 -5.31 -9.67 -9.08
CA PRO A 94 -5.17 -8.52 -9.96
C PRO A 94 -4.52 -7.30 -9.30
N ARG A 95 -4.73 -7.11 -7.99
CA ARG A 95 -4.13 -6.00 -7.22
C ARG A 95 -2.65 -6.25 -6.91
N ILE A 96 -2.22 -7.51 -6.88
CA ILE A 96 -0.83 -7.90 -6.60
C ILE A 96 0.00 -7.91 -7.88
N ILE A 97 -0.54 -8.43 -8.99
CA ILE A 97 0.20 -8.61 -10.25
C ILE A 97 -0.01 -7.48 -11.26
N GLY A 98 -1.09 -6.70 -11.09
CA GLY A 98 -1.43 -5.61 -11.99
C GLY A 98 -0.56 -4.39 -11.74
N ALA A 99 -0.20 -3.69 -12.82
CA ALA A 99 0.45 -2.39 -12.72
C ALA A 99 -0.41 -1.43 -11.88
N GLN A 100 0.20 -0.81 -10.88
CA GLN A 100 -0.49 0.16 -10.04
C GLN A 100 -0.18 1.57 -10.54
N GLU A 101 -1.22 2.29 -10.95
CA GLU A 101 -1.09 3.71 -11.32
C GLU A 101 -0.72 4.54 -10.10
N ARG A 102 0.13 5.54 -10.29
CA ARG A 102 0.48 6.42 -9.18
C ARG A 102 -0.68 7.39 -8.89
N PRO A 103 -1.02 7.69 -7.63
CA PRO A 103 -2.11 8.60 -7.31
C PRO A 103 -1.99 9.98 -7.96
N ASP A 104 -0.77 10.50 -8.11
CA ASP A 104 -0.47 11.73 -8.86
C ASP A 104 -0.84 11.59 -10.34
N GLU A 105 -0.49 10.48 -11.00
CA GLU A 105 -0.88 10.23 -12.40
C GLU A 105 -2.40 10.10 -12.57
N VAL A 106 -3.08 9.48 -11.61
CA VAL A 106 -4.55 9.38 -11.62
C VAL A 106 -5.16 10.77 -11.51
N TYR A 107 -4.64 11.62 -10.62
CA TYR A 107 -5.09 12.99 -10.46
C TYR A 107 -4.87 13.83 -11.72
N GLU A 108 -3.67 13.76 -12.33
CA GLU A 108 -3.39 14.46 -13.60
C GLU A 108 -4.34 14.03 -14.72
N LYS A 109 -4.64 12.73 -14.84
CA LYS A 109 -5.64 12.25 -15.80
C LYS A 109 -7.05 12.81 -15.54
N LEU A 110 -7.41 13.01 -14.27
CA LEU A 110 -8.69 13.63 -13.92
C LEU A 110 -8.73 15.11 -14.30
N LEU A 111 -7.63 15.85 -14.08
CA LEU A 111 -7.52 17.25 -14.51
C LEU A 111 -7.68 17.39 -16.03
N LEU A 112 -6.96 16.56 -16.81
CA LEU A 112 -7.07 16.55 -18.27
C LEU A 112 -8.49 16.24 -18.76
N LYS A 113 -9.21 15.34 -18.07
CA LYS A 113 -10.62 15.04 -18.39
C LYS A 113 -11.55 16.22 -18.09
N ALA A 114 -11.31 16.92 -16.98
CA ALA A 114 -12.09 18.10 -16.61
C ALA A 114 -11.89 19.24 -17.63
N GLU A 115 -10.65 19.48 -18.06
CA GLU A 115 -10.33 20.45 -19.13
C GLU A 115 -11.03 20.09 -20.44
N ALA A 116 -10.97 18.83 -20.87
CA ALA A 116 -11.65 18.36 -22.08
C ALA A 116 -13.18 18.50 -22.00
N ALA A 117 -13.74 18.41 -20.79
CA ALA A 117 -15.16 18.60 -20.50
C ALA A 117 -15.53 20.07 -20.21
N GLN A 118 -14.58 21.01 -20.32
CA GLN A 118 -14.78 22.44 -20.03
C GLN A 118 -15.29 22.71 -18.60
N ILE A 119 -14.90 21.87 -17.64
CA ILE A 119 -15.22 22.07 -16.23
C ILE A 119 -14.22 23.08 -15.67
N GLU A 120 -14.71 24.23 -15.19
CA GLU A 120 -13.87 25.21 -14.48
C GLU A 120 -13.40 24.63 -13.13
N LEU A 121 -12.09 24.41 -13.01
CA LEU A 121 -11.46 23.87 -11.79
C LEU A 121 -11.07 24.97 -10.79
N ILE A 122 -11.04 26.22 -11.22
CA ILE A 122 -10.73 27.39 -10.40
C ILE A 122 -11.73 28.48 -10.78
N SER A 123 -12.64 28.82 -9.87
CA SER A 123 -13.45 30.03 -10.00
C SER A 123 -12.55 31.24 -9.76
N ALA A 124 -12.40 32.10 -10.76
CA ALA A 124 -11.71 33.38 -10.62
C ALA A 124 -12.44 34.33 -9.65
#